data_AF-A0A1G4YCU4-F1
#
_entry.id   AF-A0A1G4YCU4-F1
#
_cell.length_a   1.000
_cell.length_b   1.000
_cell.length_c   1.000
_cell.angle_alpha   90.00
_cell.angle_beta   90.00
_cell.angle_gamma   90.00
#
_symmetry.space_group_name_H-M   'P 1'
#
loop_
_entity.id
_entity.type
_entity.pdbx_description
1 polymer ?
#
loop_
_entity_poly.entity_id
_entity_poly.type
_entity_poly.pdbx_seq_one_letter_code
_entity_poly.pdbx_strand_id
1 'polypeptide(L)'
;MTQSLTQSAIVWPQDYLPGTTDNFASNEIIVAGLTAHDIWAQLNDTRLWPTYYSNAQDIRFHDGSGPLLSASARFRFTTFGFPVEAQVCEYVPPLEGQAARIAWYGWVEGGKFAAGCASRLVV
;
A
#
# COMPACT_ATOMS: atom_id res chain seq x y z
N MET A 1 3.53 -12.94 28.24
CA MET A 1 3.44 -12.90 26.77
C MET A 1 4.81 -12.48 26.26
N THR A 2 5.52 -13.38 25.60
CA THR A 2 6.82 -13.08 25.00
C THR A 2 6.54 -12.49 23.62
N GLN A 3 6.62 -11.16 23.47
CA GLN A 3 6.65 -10.58 22.12
C GLN A 3 7.90 -11.12 21.41
N SER A 4 7.73 -11.58 20.17
CA SER A 4 8.87 -11.88 19.31
C SER A 4 9.68 -10.58 19.13
N LEU A 5 10.98 -10.63 19.37
CA LEU A 5 11.89 -9.48 19.18
C LEU A 5 12.23 -9.23 17.70
N THR A 6 11.56 -9.91 16.77
CA THR A 6 11.80 -9.76 15.33
C THR A 6 10.91 -8.66 14.77
N GLN A 7 11.53 -7.57 14.30
CA GLN A 7 10.87 -6.52 13.54
C GLN A 7 10.26 -7.11 12.25
N SER A 8 8.99 -6.82 11.99
CA SER A 8 8.34 -7.22 10.73
C SER A 8 8.99 -6.51 9.55
N ALA A 9 9.11 -7.21 8.42
CA ALA A 9 9.78 -6.70 7.23
C ALA A 9 8.94 -6.92 5.96
N ILE A 10 9.20 -6.08 4.96
CA ILE A 10 8.61 -6.19 3.63
C ILE A 10 9.22 -7.41 2.90
N VAL A 11 8.39 -8.31 2.34
CA VAL A 11 8.84 -9.50 1.60
C VAL A 11 8.83 -9.27 0.09
N TRP A 12 9.79 -8.49 -0.41
CA TRP A 12 9.84 -8.04 -1.82
C TRP A 12 9.82 -9.20 -2.83
N PRO A 13 9.06 -9.09 -3.94
CA PRO A 13 9.28 -9.94 -5.10
C PRO A 13 10.71 -9.75 -5.64
N GLN A 14 11.28 -10.78 -6.26
CA GLN A 14 12.67 -10.80 -6.71
C GLN A 14 13.04 -9.61 -7.60
N ASP A 15 12.16 -9.22 -8.52
CA ASP A 15 12.41 -8.14 -9.48
C ASP A 15 12.28 -6.73 -8.86
N TYR A 16 11.78 -6.64 -7.62
CA TYR A 16 11.54 -5.40 -6.89
C TYR A 16 12.36 -5.32 -5.59
N LEU A 17 13.48 -6.05 -5.53
CA LEU A 17 14.39 -5.95 -4.40
C LEU A 17 14.99 -4.53 -4.31
N PRO A 18 15.15 -3.97 -3.10
CA PRO A 18 15.84 -2.70 -2.93
C PRO A 18 17.25 -2.75 -3.54
N GLY A 19 17.56 -1.81 -4.43
CA GLY A 19 18.82 -1.75 -5.17
C GLY A 19 18.82 -2.43 -6.54
N THR A 20 17.72 -3.08 -6.95
CA THR A 20 17.57 -3.65 -8.31
C THR A 20 16.64 -2.86 -9.22
N THR A 21 16.08 -1.75 -8.74
CA THR A 21 15.17 -0.84 -9.45
C THR A 21 15.78 0.55 -9.61
N ASP A 22 15.22 1.37 -10.50
CA ASP A 22 15.71 2.73 -10.76
C ASP A 22 15.62 3.66 -9.54
N ASN A 23 14.70 3.39 -8.63
CA ASN A 23 14.52 4.14 -7.39
C ASN A 23 13.98 3.26 -6.26
N PHE A 24 14.36 3.58 -5.02
CA PHE A 24 13.87 2.95 -3.79
C PHE A 24 13.69 4.02 -2.70
N ALA A 25 12.52 4.01 -2.05
CA ALA A 25 12.19 4.89 -0.94
C ALA A 25 11.58 4.08 0.22
N SER A 26 11.95 4.43 1.45
CA SER A 26 11.45 3.79 2.67
C SER A 26 11.15 4.84 3.74
N ASN A 27 10.00 4.71 4.39
CA ASN A 27 9.56 5.56 5.49
C ASN A 27 9.01 4.67 6.61
N GLU A 28 9.29 5.02 7.87
CA GLU A 28 8.78 4.32 9.05
C GLU A 28 8.36 5.35 10.10
N ILE A 29 7.23 5.10 10.75
CA ILE A 29 6.71 5.92 11.84
C ILE A 29 6.21 4.97 12.93
N ILE A 30 6.63 5.22 14.18
CA ILE A 30 6.19 4.46 15.35
C ILE A 30 5.35 5.38 16.22
N VAL A 31 4.10 4.98 16.48
CA VAL A 31 3.14 5.75 17.28
C VAL A 31 2.65 4.90 18.44
N ALA A 32 2.82 5.39 19.67
CA ALA A 32 2.35 4.69 20.86
C ALA A 32 0.82 4.74 20.97
N GLY A 33 0.22 3.64 21.44
CA GLY A 33 -1.21 3.55 21.71
C GLY A 33 -2.10 3.30 20.49
N LEU A 34 -1.52 3.14 19.30
CA LEU A 34 -2.24 2.69 18.10
C LEU A 34 -1.96 1.22 17.84
N THR A 35 -2.97 0.53 17.32
CA THR A 35 -2.87 -0.86 16.88
C THR A 35 -2.85 -0.95 15.35
N ALA A 36 -2.40 -2.10 14.83
CA ALA A 36 -2.49 -2.38 13.39
C ALA A 36 -3.93 -2.33 12.88
N HIS A 37 -4.93 -2.67 13.70
CA HIS A 37 -6.34 -2.54 13.35
C HIS A 37 -6.79 -1.09 13.15
N ASP A 38 -6.35 -0.18 14.02
CA ASP A 38 -6.71 1.24 13.95
C ASP A 38 -6.20 1.87 12.64
N ILE A 39 -4.95 1.57 12.31
CA ILE A 39 -4.30 2.07 11.10
C ILE A 39 -4.85 1.38 9.85
N TRP A 40 -5.08 0.06 9.90
CA TRP A 40 -5.67 -0.68 8.78
C TRP A 40 -7.04 -0.14 8.37
N ALA A 41 -7.88 0.24 9.34
CA ALA A 41 -9.18 0.84 9.03
C ALA A 41 -9.06 2.13 8.20
N GLN A 42 -8.01 2.92 8.41
CA GLN A 42 -7.73 4.15 7.67
C GLN A 42 -7.12 3.88 6.28
N LEU A 43 -6.30 2.84 6.16
CA LEU A 43 -5.61 2.50 4.92
C LEU A 43 -6.48 1.71 3.95
N ASN A 44 -7.29 0.79 4.48
CA ASN A 44 -8.08 -0.11 3.66
C ASN A 44 -9.27 0.60 3.00
N ASP A 45 -9.81 1.65 3.63
CA ASP A 45 -10.86 2.48 3.05
C ASP A 45 -10.26 3.65 2.26
N THR A 46 -10.26 3.52 0.94
CA THR A 46 -9.62 4.52 0.08
C THR A 46 -10.31 5.89 0.14
N ARG A 47 -11.56 5.97 0.62
CA ARG A 47 -12.24 7.28 0.80
C ARG A 47 -11.58 8.15 1.86
N LEU A 48 -10.84 7.54 2.79
CA LEU A 48 -10.19 8.25 3.89
C LEU A 48 -8.85 8.85 3.46
N TRP A 49 -8.22 8.33 2.41
CA TRP A 49 -6.88 8.78 1.96
C TRP A 49 -6.79 10.29 1.74
N PRO A 50 -7.74 10.96 1.05
CA PRO A 50 -7.66 12.41 0.84
C PRO A 50 -7.76 13.23 2.13
N THR A 51 -8.25 12.64 3.23
CA THR A 51 -8.44 13.34 4.51
C THR A 51 -7.13 13.50 5.29
N TYR A 52 -6.15 12.61 5.07
CA TYR A 52 -4.85 12.63 5.74
C TYR A 52 -3.66 12.68 4.78
N TYR A 53 -3.88 12.50 3.48
CA TYR A 53 -2.86 12.59 2.42
C TYR A 53 -3.41 13.37 1.22
N SER A 54 -3.14 14.67 1.19
CA SER A 54 -3.67 15.62 0.19
C SER A 54 -3.28 15.30 -1.25
N ASN A 55 -2.23 14.49 -1.45
CA ASN A 55 -1.78 14.03 -2.75
C ASN A 55 -2.52 12.79 -3.25
N ALA A 56 -3.50 12.21 -2.54
CA ALA A 56 -4.33 11.14 -3.07
C ALA A 56 -5.73 11.67 -3.42
N GLN A 57 -6.12 11.53 -4.68
CA GLN A 57 -7.40 12.03 -5.20
C GLN A 57 -7.98 11.10 -6.29
N ASP A 58 -9.21 11.34 -6.71
CA ASP A 58 -9.89 10.64 -7.84
C ASP A 58 -9.78 9.11 -7.82
N ILE A 59 -9.96 8.51 -6.64
CA ILE A 59 -9.80 7.06 -6.47
C ILE A 59 -11.01 6.33 -7.03
N ARG A 60 -10.80 5.35 -7.91
CA ARG A 60 -11.87 4.59 -8.58
C ARG A 60 -11.47 3.13 -8.76
N PHE A 61 -12.41 2.23 -8.49
CA PHE A 61 -12.25 0.80 -8.70
C PHE A 61 -12.85 0.42 -10.05
N HIS A 62 -12.14 -0.40 -10.82
CA HIS A 62 -12.52 -0.74 -12.20
C HIS A 62 -13.80 -1.59 -12.26
N ASP A 63 -14.02 -2.45 -11.27
CA ASP A 63 -15.19 -3.31 -11.12
C ASP A 63 -16.28 -2.73 -10.20
N GLY A 64 -16.05 -1.52 -9.65
CA GLY A 64 -16.94 -0.88 -8.69
C GLY A 64 -16.97 -1.54 -7.30
N SER A 65 -16.05 -2.45 -6.98
CA SER A 65 -16.03 -3.18 -5.69
C SER A 65 -15.63 -2.33 -4.49
N GLY A 66 -15.08 -1.13 -4.74
CA GLY A 66 -14.63 -0.21 -3.72
C GLY A 66 -15.75 0.19 -2.74
N PRO A 67 -15.42 0.95 -1.69
CA PRO A 67 -14.19 1.72 -1.51
C PRO A 67 -13.09 0.99 -0.74
N LEU A 68 -13.39 -0.19 -0.21
CA LEU A 68 -12.41 -0.98 0.52
C LEU A 68 -11.49 -1.69 -0.48
N LEU A 69 -10.18 -1.69 -0.20
CA LEU A 69 -9.26 -2.57 -0.90
C LEU A 69 -9.60 -4.03 -0.59
N SER A 70 -9.24 -4.90 -1.53
CA SER A 70 -9.39 -6.34 -1.42
C SER A 70 -8.27 -7.04 -2.20
N ALA A 71 -8.10 -8.34 -1.97
CA ALA A 71 -7.11 -9.11 -2.69
C ALA A 71 -7.34 -9.01 -4.20
N SER A 72 -6.28 -8.70 -4.96
CA SER A 72 -6.33 -8.51 -6.42
C SER A 72 -7.17 -7.33 -6.92
N ALA A 73 -7.63 -6.43 -6.03
CA ALA A 73 -8.41 -5.25 -6.42
C ALA A 73 -7.68 -4.43 -7.50
N ARG A 74 -8.41 -4.06 -8.54
CA ARG A 74 -7.97 -3.19 -9.64
C ARG A 74 -8.58 -1.81 -9.44
N PHE A 75 -7.73 -0.81 -9.25
CA PHE A 75 -8.16 0.55 -9.00
C PHE A 75 -7.18 1.55 -9.65
N ARG A 76 -7.62 2.80 -9.73
CA ARG A 76 -6.77 3.93 -10.09
C ARG A 76 -6.90 5.04 -9.07
N PHE A 77 -5.87 5.86 -8.95
CA PHE A 77 -5.89 7.06 -8.13
C PHE A 77 -4.96 8.12 -8.74
N THR A 78 -5.26 9.39 -8.51
CA THR A 78 -4.38 10.49 -8.90
C THR A 78 -3.44 10.80 -7.74
N THR A 79 -2.13 10.83 -8.02
CA THR A 79 -1.14 11.31 -7.06
C THR A 79 -0.05 12.15 -7.69
N PHE A 80 0.32 13.26 -7.02
CA PHE A 80 1.21 14.28 -7.57
C PHE A 80 0.80 14.75 -8.99
N GLY A 81 -0.50 14.75 -9.29
CA GLY A 81 -1.05 15.09 -10.60
C GLY A 81 -1.01 13.97 -11.65
N PHE A 82 -0.47 12.79 -11.32
CA PHE A 82 -0.39 11.65 -12.23
C PHE A 82 -1.52 10.65 -11.98
N PRO A 83 -2.28 10.23 -13.01
CA PRO A 83 -3.25 9.15 -12.90
C PRO A 83 -2.52 7.80 -12.87
N VAL A 84 -2.38 7.23 -11.67
CA VAL A 84 -1.73 5.94 -11.45
C VAL A 84 -2.77 4.84 -11.48
N GLU A 85 -2.56 3.88 -12.36
CA GLU A 85 -3.25 2.59 -12.36
C GLU A 85 -2.59 1.65 -11.35
N ALA A 86 -3.40 0.86 -10.65
CA ALA A 86 -2.92 0.01 -9.56
C ALA A 86 -3.61 -1.35 -9.47
N GLN A 87 -2.86 -2.33 -8.95
CA GLN A 87 -3.38 -3.66 -8.62
C GLN A 87 -2.80 -4.18 -7.33
N VAL A 88 -3.67 -4.55 -6.38
CA VAL A 88 -3.27 -5.17 -5.12
C VAL A 88 -2.62 -6.53 -5.41
N CYS A 89 -1.38 -6.71 -4.96
CA CYS A 89 -0.61 -7.96 -5.11
C CYS A 89 -0.35 -8.66 -3.77
N GLU A 90 -0.53 -7.96 -2.66
CA GLU A 90 -0.53 -8.53 -1.32
C GLU A 90 -1.63 -7.89 -0.48
N TYR A 91 -2.37 -8.72 0.25
CA TYR A 91 -3.46 -8.28 1.12
C TYR A 91 -3.59 -9.23 2.32
N VAL A 92 -3.05 -8.82 3.46
CA VAL A 92 -3.09 -9.54 4.74
C VAL A 92 -3.61 -8.58 5.81
N PRO A 93 -4.91 -8.63 6.14
CA PRO A 93 -5.47 -7.83 7.23
C PRO A 93 -4.81 -8.14 8.59
N PRO A 94 -4.88 -7.20 9.54
CA PRO A 94 -4.30 -7.40 10.87
C PRO A 94 -4.93 -8.60 11.59
N LEU A 95 -4.08 -9.36 12.25
CA LEU A 95 -4.43 -10.41 13.21
C LEU A 95 -3.70 -10.10 14.52
N GLU A 96 -4.26 -10.51 15.66
CA GLU A 96 -3.66 -10.24 16.96
C GLU A 96 -2.22 -10.78 17.04
N GLY A 97 -1.29 -9.91 17.43
CA GLY A 97 0.13 -10.24 17.53
C GLY A 97 0.88 -10.39 16.20
N GLN A 98 0.24 -10.07 15.06
CA GLN A 98 0.85 -10.12 13.72
C GLN A 98 0.74 -8.77 13.02
N ALA A 99 1.73 -8.44 12.21
CA ALA A 99 1.68 -7.27 11.35
C ALA A 99 0.67 -7.46 10.21
N ALA A 100 -0.05 -6.40 9.86
CA ALA A 100 -0.82 -6.32 8.63
C ALA A 100 0.10 -6.01 7.45
N ARG A 101 -0.28 -6.47 6.26
CA ARG A 101 0.50 -6.26 5.04
C ARG A 101 -0.41 -5.92 3.88
N ILE A 102 -0.08 -4.85 3.16
CA ILE A 102 -0.76 -4.52 1.92
C ILE A 102 0.26 -3.99 0.91
N ALA A 103 0.11 -4.43 -0.34
CA ALA A 103 0.93 -3.95 -1.42
C ALA A 103 0.17 -3.92 -2.74
N TRP A 104 0.53 -2.98 -3.61
CA TRP A 104 0.05 -2.93 -4.98
C TRP A 104 1.17 -2.57 -5.94
N TYR A 105 1.05 -3.04 -7.18
CA TYR A 105 1.81 -2.51 -8.30
C TYR A 105 1.14 -1.23 -8.81
N GLY A 106 1.93 -0.23 -9.19
CA GLY A 106 1.49 1.01 -9.82
C GLY A 106 2.18 1.27 -11.15
N TRP A 107 1.43 1.77 -12.13
CA TRP A 107 1.96 2.24 -13.43
C TRP A 107 1.11 3.39 -13.99
N VAL A 108 1.67 4.13 -14.95
CA VAL A 108 0.98 5.21 -15.66
C VAL A 108 0.89 4.83 -17.13
N GLU A 109 -0.32 4.82 -17.69
CA GLU A 109 -0.51 4.50 -19.12
C GLU A 109 0.15 5.57 -20.01
N GLY A 110 0.81 5.12 -21.09
CA GLY A 110 1.45 6.01 -22.08
C GLY A 110 2.79 6.65 -21.66
N GLY A 111 3.29 6.37 -20.45
CA GLY A 111 4.62 6.78 -20.00
C GLY A 111 5.73 5.81 -20.46
N LYS A 112 6.94 6.33 -20.73
CA LYS A 112 8.15 5.50 -20.97
C LYS A 112 8.70 4.81 -19.71
N PHE A 113 8.04 4.97 -18.56
CA PHE A 113 8.44 4.38 -17.29
C PHE A 113 7.77 3.02 -17.17
N ALA A 114 8.56 1.95 -17.27
CA ALA A 114 8.07 0.61 -17.05
C ALA A 114 7.50 0.47 -15.63
N ALA A 115 6.32 -0.12 -15.57
CA ALA A 115 5.53 -0.42 -14.39
C ALA A 115 6.35 -1.04 -13.25
N GLY A 116 6.15 -0.55 -12.03
CA GLY A 116 6.89 -1.10 -10.91
C GLY A 116 6.89 -0.34 -9.61
N CYS A 117 5.94 0.56 -9.36
CA CYS A 117 5.81 1.08 -8.00
C CYS A 117 5.16 0.01 -7.13
N ALA A 118 5.96 -0.74 -6.38
CA ALA A 118 5.45 -1.56 -5.28
C ALA A 118 5.35 -0.65 -4.05
N SER A 119 4.21 0.01 -3.85
CA SER A 119 3.92 0.61 -2.55
C SER A 119 3.59 -0.51 -1.60
N ARG A 120 4.36 -0.64 -0.52
CA ARG A 120 4.17 -1.70 0.45
C ARG A 120 4.27 -1.16 1.84
N LEU A 121 3.27 -1.50 2.63
CA LEU A 121 3.17 -1.07 4.01
C LEU A 121 3.01 -2.30 4.91
N VAL A 122 3.85 -2.32 5.94
CA VAL A 122 3.75 -3.24 7.07
C VAL A 122 3.33 -2.39 8.25
N VAL A 123 2.24 -2.77 8.90
CA VAL A 123 1.67 -2.06 10.05
C VAL A 123 1.57 -3.00 11.23
#